data_AF-A0A4R6GBZ5-F1
#
_entry.id   AF-A0A4R6GBZ5-F1
#
_cell.length_a   1.000
_cell.length_b   1.000
_cell.length_c   1.000
_cell.angle_alpha   90.00
_cell.angle_beta   90.00
_cell.angle_gamma   90.00
#
_symmetry.space_group_name_H-M   'P 1'
#
loop_
_entity.id
_entity.type
_entity.pdbx_description
1 polymer ?
#
loop_
_entity_poly.entity_id
_entity_poly.type
_entity_poly.pdbx_seq_one_letter_code
_entity_poly.pdbx_strand_id
1 'polypeptide(L)' 'MDALLASRQQPASLENEPERRDLDVLIPAWRAGLTKIVVIPCQGEHTRKLGSNALLVTDATRAESSRYRRALSAFA' A
#
# COMPACT_ATOMS: atom_id res chain seq x y z
N MET A 1 27.01 -1.14 -7.88
CA MET A 1 25.96 -0.17 -7.53
C MET A 1 24.69 -0.69 -8.19
N ASP A 2 24.21 -1.86 -7.76
CA ASP A 2 23.31 -2.71 -8.58
C ASP A 2 22.20 -3.38 -7.75
N ALA A 3 22.06 -3.04 -6.47
CA ALA A 3 21.03 -3.60 -5.60
C ALA A 3 19.68 -2.86 -5.69
N LEU A 4 19.64 -1.69 -6.35
CA LEU A 4 18.44 -0.83 -6.37
C LEU A 4 17.32 -1.32 -7.29
N LEU A 5 17.55 -2.38 -8.08
CA LEU A 5 16.59 -2.91 -9.07
C LEU A 5 16.08 -4.32 -8.74
N ALA A 6 16.51 -4.93 -7.62
CA ALA A 6 16.15 -6.31 -7.27
C ALA A 6 14.74 -6.45 -6.66
N SER A 7 13.95 -5.38 -6.57
CA SER A 7 12.54 -5.43 -6.15
C SER A 7 11.57 -5.48 -7.33
N ARG A 8 11.96 -6.14 -8.43
CA ARG A 8 10.98 -6.61 -9.41
C ARG A 8 10.29 -7.83 -8.81
N GLN A 9 9.30 -7.59 -7.93
CA GLN A 9 8.41 -8.66 -7.45
C GLN A 9 7.89 -9.37 -8.69
N GLN A 10 8.13 -10.68 -8.80
CA GLN A 10 7.45 -11.52 -9.79
C GLN A 10 5.95 -11.21 -9.67
N PRO A 11 5.23 -10.98 -10.77
CA PRO A 11 3.81 -10.66 -10.70
C PRO A 11 3.14 -11.84 -10.00
N ALA A 12 2.74 -11.64 -8.74
CA ALA A 12 1.79 -12.51 -8.12
C ALA A 12 0.56 -12.54 -9.03
N SER A 13 -0.16 -13.66 -9.09
CA SER A 13 -1.47 -13.69 -9.75
C SER A 13 -2.23 -12.43 -9.37
N LEU A 14 -2.89 -11.77 -10.33
CA LEU A 14 -3.46 -10.44 -10.10
C LEU A 14 -4.37 -10.40 -8.86
N GLU A 15 -5.07 -11.50 -8.55
CA GLU A 15 -5.85 -11.69 -7.31
C GLU A 15 -5.07 -11.43 -6.01
N ASN A 16 -3.76 -11.65 -6.00
CA ASN A 16 -2.86 -11.46 -4.85
C ASN A 16 -2.22 -10.07 -4.82
N GLU A 17 -2.45 -9.21 -5.81
CA GLU A 17 -2.04 -7.81 -5.70
C GLU A 17 -2.76 -7.17 -4.51
N PRO A 18 -2.06 -6.51 -3.57
CA PRO A 18 -2.65 -5.98 -2.34
C PRO A 18 -3.91 -5.13 -2.59
N GLU A 19 -3.89 -4.30 -3.63
CA GLU A 19 -5.02 -3.44 -4.03
C GLU A 19 -6.25 -4.22 -4.49
N ARG A 20 -6.06 -5.40 -5.10
CA ARG A 20 -7.15 -6.27 -5.55
C ARG A 20 -7.64 -7.18 -4.42
N ARG A 21 -6.72 -7.69 -3.60
CA ARG A 21 -7.02 -8.52 -2.43
C ARG A 21 -7.87 -7.77 -1.41
N ASP A 22 -7.55 -6.50 -1.15
CA ASP A 22 -8.18 -5.66 -0.12
C ASP A 22 -9.09 -4.57 -0.73
N LEU A 23 -9.77 -4.91 -1.85
CA LEU A 23 -10.57 -3.97 -2.63
C LEU A 23 -11.74 -3.35 -1.83
N ASP A 24 -12.32 -4.10 -0.91
CA ASP A 24 -13.44 -3.70 -0.05
C ASP A 24 -13.12 -2.48 0.81
N VAL A 25 -11.88 -2.36 1.29
CA VAL A 25 -11.40 -1.20 2.06
C VAL A 25 -10.72 -0.14 1.20
N LEU A 26 -10.20 -0.52 0.03
CA LEU A 26 -9.59 0.43 -0.92
C LEU A 26 -10.64 1.36 -1.54
N ILE A 27 -11.82 0.84 -1.89
CA ILE A 27 -12.90 1.63 -2.50
C ILE A 27 -13.31 2.82 -1.61
N PRO A 28 -13.59 2.66 -0.31
CA PRO A 28 -13.84 3.77 0.60
C PRO A 28 -12.71 4.81 0.62
N ALA A 29 -11.44 4.38 0.73
CA ALA A 29 -10.31 5.29 0.75
C ALA A 29 -10.20 6.08 -0.57
N TRP A 30 -10.45 5.43 -1.71
CA TRP A 30 -10.48 6.09 -3.02
C TRP A 30 -11.62 7.12 -3.11
N ARG A 31 -12.82 6.77 -2.63
CA ARG A 31 -13.96 7.71 -2.53
C ARG A 31 -13.68 8.90 -1.62
N ALA A 32 -12.87 8.72 -0.58
CA ALA A 32 -12.38 9.77 0.30
C ALA A 32 -11.25 10.62 -0.33
N GLY A 33 -10.82 10.31 -1.55
CA GLY A 33 -9.85 11.10 -2.32
C GLY A 33 -8.46 10.48 -2.45
N LEU A 34 -8.24 9.23 -2.01
CA LEU A 34 -6.95 8.55 -2.17
C LEU A 34 -6.65 8.30 -3.65
N THR A 35 -5.65 8.95 -4.21
CA THR A 35 -5.21 8.73 -5.60
C THR A 35 -3.83 8.11 -5.71
N LYS A 36 -3.03 8.13 -4.63
CA LYS A 36 -1.65 7.65 -4.66
C LYS A 36 -1.24 6.93 -3.38
N ILE A 37 -0.66 5.74 -3.53
CA ILE A 37 0.00 5.01 -2.46
C ILE A 37 1.50 5.04 -2.74
N VAL A 38 2.25 5.66 -1.83
CA VAL A 38 3.71 5.73 -1.89
C VAL A 38 4.25 4.62 -1.00
N VAL A 39 4.98 3.68 -1.59
CA VAL A 39 5.61 2.57 -0.86
C VAL A 39 7.09 2.86 -0.71
N ILE A 40 7.59 2.80 0.52
CA ILE A 40 9.02 2.97 0.81
C ILE A 40 9.66 1.66 1.29
N PRO A 41 10.90 1.35 0.85
CA PRO A 41 11.60 0.12 1.21
C PRO A 41 12.25 0.22 2.59
N CYS A 42 11.42 0.43 3.60
CA CYS A 42 11.86 0.47 4.99
C CYS A 42 11.32 -0.76 5.74
N GLN A 43 12.09 -1.17 6.75
CA GLN A 43 11.70 -2.27 7.61
C GLN A 43 10.63 -1.83 8.60
N GLY A 44 9.82 -2.80 9.04
CA GLY A 44 8.76 -2.55 9.99
C GLY A 44 7.54 -1.85 9.40
N GLU A 45 6.61 -1.56 10.29
CA GLU A 45 5.32 -0.98 9.94
C GLU A 45 5.36 0.54 9.99
N HIS A 46 4.90 1.19 8.92
CA HIS A 46 4.72 2.63 8.90
C HIS A 46 3.52 3.01 8.05
N THR A 47 2.73 3.97 8.52
CA THR A 47 1.59 4.52 7.78
C THR A 47 1.48 6.00 8.08
N ARG A 48 1.39 6.82 7.04
CA ARG A 48 1.21 8.26 7.18
C ARG A 48 0.43 8.83 6.00
N LYS A 49 -0.60 9.60 6.28
CA LYS A 49 -1.31 10.39 5.25
C LYS A 49 -0.39 11.50 4.74
N LEU A 50 -0.24 11.60 3.42
CA LEU A 50 0.51 12.64 2.72
C LEU A 50 -0.48 13.57 2.02
N GLY A 51 -0.80 14.69 2.67
CA GLY A 51 -1.79 15.64 2.15
C GLY A 51 -3.21 15.04 2.09
N SER A 52 -4.02 15.53 1.16
CA SER A 52 -5.43 15.12 1.03
C SER A 52 -5.64 13.88 0.17
N ASN A 53 -4.64 13.45 -0.62
CA ASN A 53 -4.84 12.47 -1.69
C ASN A 53 -3.82 11.32 -1.72
N ALA A 54 -2.84 11.29 -0.80
CA ALA A 54 -1.83 10.25 -0.80
C ALA A 54 -1.63 9.58 0.55
N LEU A 55 -1.20 8.32 0.52
CA LEU A 55 -0.87 7.51 1.69
C LEU A 55 0.55 6.95 1.54
N LEU A 56 1.41 7.22 2.52
CA LEU A 56 2.74 6.63 2.64
C LEU A 56 2.67 5.36 3.48
N VAL A 57 3.21 4.27 2.96
CA VAL A 57 3.32 2.98 3.65
C VAL A 57 4.69 2.35 3.42
N THR A 58 5.09 1.40 4.27
CA THR A 58 6.24 0.53 4.00
C THR A 58 5.83 -0.67 3.14
N ASP A 59 6.81 -1.34 2.52
CA ASP A 59 6.59 -2.65 1.88
C ASP A 59 5.98 -3.66 2.86
N ALA A 60 6.44 -3.68 4.11
CA ALA A 60 5.92 -4.58 5.15
C ALA A 60 4.47 -4.28 5.56
N THR A 61 4.03 -3.02 5.45
CA THR A 61 2.63 -2.63 5.65
C THR A 61 1.77 -3.03 4.43
N ARG A 62 2.25 -2.82 3.20
CA ARG A 62 1.47 -3.13 1.98
C ARG A 62 1.35 -4.64 1.72
N ALA A 63 2.37 -5.42 2.05
CA ALA A 63 2.39 -6.85 1.79
C ALA A 63 1.38 -7.64 2.65
N GLU A 64 1.15 -7.20 3.89
CA GLU A 64 0.31 -7.90 4.87
C GLU A 64 -1.11 -7.30 4.90
N SER A 65 -2.14 -8.14 4.74
CA SER A 65 -3.53 -7.69 4.56
C SER A 65 -4.08 -6.92 5.76
N SER A 66 -3.86 -7.39 6.98
CA SER A 66 -4.40 -6.73 8.18
C SER A 66 -3.81 -5.32 8.38
N ARG A 67 -2.50 -5.17 8.15
CA ARG A 67 -1.80 -3.87 8.21
C ARG A 67 -2.24 -2.95 7.10
N TYR A 68 -2.34 -3.46 5.87
CA TYR A 68 -2.75 -2.68 4.72
C TYR A 68 -4.21 -2.19 4.86
N ARG A 69 -5.11 -3.07 5.30
CA ARG A 69 -6.50 -2.71 5.62
C ARG A 69 -6.56 -1.60 6.65
N ARG A 70 -5.81 -1.70 7.74
CA ARG A 70 -5.75 -0.64 8.77
C ARG A 70 -5.26 0.68 8.19
N ALA A 71 -4.26 0.64 7.30
CA ALA A 71 -3.72 1.83 6.66
C ALA A 71 -4.74 2.51 5.73
N LEU A 72 -5.46 1.74 4.92
CA LEU A 72 -6.52 2.24 4.04
C LEU A 72 -7.70 2.81 4.84
N SER A 73 -8.14 2.12 5.90
CA SER A 73 -9.20 2.62 6.78
C SER A 73 -8.82 3.89 7.52
N ALA A 74 -7.55 4.11 7.84
CA ALA A 74 -7.09 5.35 8.47
C ALA A 74 -7.05 6.55 7.51
N PHE A 75 -7.11 6.30 6.19
CA PHE A 75 -7.18 7.37 5.20
C PHE A 75 -8.61 7.85 4.95
N ALA A 76 -9.55 6.89 4.86
CA ALA A 76 -10.95 7.07 4.54
C ALA A 76 -11.67 7.94 5.58
#